data_AF-A0A2H0Z146-F1
#
_entry.id   AF-A0A2H0Z146-F1
#
_cell.length_a   1.000
_cell.length_b   1.000
_cell.length_c   1.000
_cell.angle_alpha   90.00
_cell.angle_beta   90.00
_cell.angle_gamma   90.00
#
_symmetry.space_group_name_H-M   'P 1'
#
loop_
_entity.id
_entity.type
_entity.pdbx_description
1 polymer ?
#
loop_
_entity_poly.entity_id
_entity_poly.type
_entity_poly.pdbx_seq_one_letter_code
_entity_poly.pdbx_strand_id
1 'polypeptide(L)' 'MDKKKFNVALLLGGASAEREVSKHSSKGIYHALLEVGYSVTLIDPAYGKNQPERVEDFFSDKDLFP' A
#
# COMPACT_ATOMS: atom_id res chain seq x y z
N MET A 1 -9.59 -0.06 -22.49
CA MET A 1 -9.91 0.85 -21.37
C MET A 1 -8.67 1.66 -21.06
N ASP A 2 -8.77 2.99 -20.95
CA ASP A 2 -7.65 3.82 -20.54
C ASP A 2 -7.42 3.64 -19.03
N LYS A 3 -6.45 2.81 -18.66
CA LYS A 3 -6.20 2.41 -17.27
C LYS A 3 -5.74 3.57 -16.39
N LYS A 4 -5.14 4.62 -16.98
CA LYS A 4 -4.71 5.82 -16.27
C LYS A 4 -5.86 6.69 -15.78
N LYS A 5 -7.08 6.49 -16.31
CA LYS A 5 -8.28 7.18 -15.80
C LYS A 5 -8.71 6.71 -14.41
N PHE A 6 -8.31 5.52 -13.99
CA PHE A 6 -8.69 4.96 -12.70
C PHE A 6 -7.51 5.00 -11.74
N ASN A 7 -7.72 5.65 -10.60
CA ASN A 7 -6.79 5.56 -9.49
C ASN A 7 -7.25 4.43 -8.56
N VAL A 8 -6.38 3.46 -8.34
CA VAL A 8 -6.65 2.29 -7.49
C VAL A 8 -6.13 2.59 -6.09
N ALA A 9 -7.01 2.60 -5.10
CA ALA A 9 -6.61 2.58 -3.71
C ALA A 9 -6.24 1.14 -3.32
N LEU A 10 -4.99 0.91 -2.94
CA LEU A 10 -4.52 -0.38 -2.45
C LEU A 10 -4.35 -0.29 -0.93
N LEU A 11 -5.23 -1.00 -0.21
CA LEU A 11 -5.15 -1.12 1.24
C LEU A 11 -4.11 -2.16 1.64
N LEU A 12 -3.33 -1.86 2.66
CA LEU A 12 -2.32 -2.77 3.21
C LEU A 12 -2.10 -2.50 4.70
N GLY A 13 -1.30 -3.33 5.35
CA GLY A 13 -1.00 -3.19 6.77
C GLY A 13 -2.25 -3.44 7.61
N GLY A 14 -2.71 -2.41 8.33
CA GLY A 14 -3.71 -2.54 9.38
C GLY A 14 -3.08 -2.78 10.77
N ALA A 15 -3.91 -2.84 11.80
CA ALA A 15 -3.50 -2.95 13.20
C ALA A 15 -3.54 -4.39 13.76
N SER A 16 -3.75 -5.39 12.89
CA SER A 16 -3.84 -6.79 13.32
C SER A 16 -2.48 -7.47 13.40
N ALA A 17 -2.45 -8.69 13.95
CA ALA A 17 -1.22 -9.50 14.03
C ALA A 17 -0.70 -9.93 12.64
N GLU A 18 -1.54 -9.90 11.61
CA GLU A 18 -1.20 -10.24 10.22
C GLU A 18 -0.64 -9.06 9.41
N ARG A 19 -0.36 -7.92 10.05
CA ARG A 19 0.15 -6.70 9.41
C ARG A 19 1.31 -6.94 8.45
N GLU A 20 2.33 -7.68 8.88
CA GLU A 20 3.51 -7.97 8.07
C GLU A 20 3.15 -8.81 6.84
N VAL A 21 2.26 -9.78 6.99
CA VAL A 21 1.74 -10.59 5.88
C VAL A 21 0.97 -9.73 4.89
N SER A 22 0.16 -8.79 5.39
CA SER A 22 -0.59 -7.81 4.59
C SER A 22 0.34 -6.90 3.78
N LYS A 23 1.36 -6.31 4.42
CA LYS A 23 2.37 -5.46 3.75
C LYS A 23 3.14 -6.23 2.68
N HIS A 24 3.58 -7.46 2.98
CA HIS A 24 4.31 -8.30 2.04
C HIS A 24 3.46 -8.69 0.83
N SER A 25 2.20 -9.10 1.06
CA SER A 25 1.27 -9.46 -0.01
C SER A 25 0.97 -8.26 -0.91
N SER A 26 0.71 -7.10 -0.31
CA SER A 26 0.40 -5.87 -1.05
C SER A 26 1.56 -5.34 -1.87
N LYS A 27 2.81 -5.66 -1.53
CA LYS A 27 3.98 -5.30 -2.35
C LYS A 27 3.89 -5.94 -3.75
N GLY A 28 3.55 -7.23 -3.83
CA GLY A 28 3.36 -7.93 -5.10
C GLY A 28 2.18 -7.35 -5.90
N ILE A 29 1.06 -7.07 -5.22
CA ILE A 29 -0.13 -6.48 -5.84
C ILE A 29 0.18 -5.08 -6.39
N TYR A 30 0.89 -4.25 -5.64
CA TYR A 30 1.31 -2.91 -6.04
C TYR A 30 2.12 -2.96 -7.35
N HIS A 31 3.15 -3.81 -7.42
CA HIS A 31 3.96 -3.97 -8.62
C HIS A 31 3.14 -4.46 -9.81
N ALA A 32 2.26 -5.44 -9.62
CA ALA A 32 1.41 -5.96 -10.68
C ALA A 32 0.46 -4.87 -11.24
N LEU A 33 -0.14 -4.05 -10.36
CA LEU A 33 -1.01 -2.95 -10.77
C LEU A 33 -0.26 -1.88 -11.58
N LEU A 34 0.95 -1.54 -11.17
CA LEU A 34 1.80 -0.60 -11.91
C LEU A 34 2.22 -1.16 -13.28
N GLU A 35 2.63 -2.43 -13.34
CA GLU A 35 3.06 -3.09 -14.58
C GLU A 35 1.96 -3.10 -15.64
N VAL A 36 0.71 -3.34 -15.21
CA VAL A 36 -0.43 -3.30 -16.14
C VAL A 36 -0.90 -1.88 -16.45
N GLY A 37 -0.32 -0.84 -15.84
CA GLY A 37 -0.50 0.57 -16.19
C GLY A 37 -1.56 1.34 -15.37
N TYR A 38 -1.91 0.90 -14.16
CA TYR A 38 -2.78 1.68 -13.26
C TYR A 38 -1.99 2.72 -12.47
N SER A 39 -2.66 3.82 -12.12
CA SER A 39 -2.23 4.69 -11.03
C SER A 39 -2.66 4.07 -9.70
N VAL A 40 -1.77 3.99 -8.72
CA VAL A 40 -2.03 3.31 -7.44
C VAL A 40 -1.71 4.24 -6.29
N THR A 41 -2.63 4.36 -5.34
CA THR A 41 -2.46 5.05 -4.07
C THR A 41 -2.44 4.02 -2.95
N LEU A 42 -1.34 3.94 -2.22
CA LEU A 42 -1.22 3.07 -1.04
C LEU A 42 -1.88 3.74 0.17
N ILE A 43 -2.61 2.96 0.95
CA ILE A 43 -3.24 3.44 2.18
C ILE A 43 -3.10 2.35 3.23
N ASP A 44 -2.50 2.70 4.36
CA ASP A 44 -2.50 1.87 5.55
C ASP A 44 -3.51 2.44 6.56
N PRO A 45 -4.67 1.80 6.77
CA PRO A 45 -5.69 2.32 7.67
C PRO A 45 -5.20 2.49 9.11
N ALA A 46 -4.18 1.72 9.54
CA ALA A 46 -3.61 1.88 10.88
C ALA A 46 -3.00 3.26 11.04
N TYR A 47 -2.28 3.77 10.04
CA TYR A 47 -1.60 5.07 10.09
C TYR A 47 -2.56 6.28 10.09
N GLY A 48 -3.85 6.07 9.84
CA GLY A 48 -4.85 7.15 9.85
C GLY A 48 -4.46 8.28 8.89
N LYS A 49 -4.29 9.49 9.41
CA LYS A 49 -3.88 10.65 8.60
C LYS A 49 -2.36 10.74 8.34
N ASN A 50 -1.56 9.98 9.06
CA ASN A 50 -0.09 10.03 9.01
C ASN A 50 0.46 9.00 8.03
N GLN A 51 -0.06 9.02 6.80
CA GLN A 51 0.39 8.09 5.75
C GLN A 51 1.85 8.42 5.35
N PRO A 52 2.69 7.40 5.08
CA PRO A 52 4.02 7.61 4.54
C PRO A 52 4.00 8.36 3.20
N GLU A 53 4.99 9.21 2.97
CA GLU A 53 5.15 9.93 1.70
C GLU A 53 5.85 9.08 0.64
N ARG A 54 6.72 8.15 1.07
CA ARG A 54 7.47 7.28 0.19
C ARG A 54 6.86 5.88 0.16
N VAL A 55 6.77 5.33 -1.04
CA VAL A 55 6.24 3.98 -1.28
C VAL A 55 7.02 2.92 -0.52
N GLU A 56 8.34 3.06 -0.42
CA GLU A 56 9.20 2.09 0.27
C GLU A 56 8.87 1.98 1.77
N ASP A 57 8.44 3.08 2.39
CA ASP A 57 8.19 3.13 3.83
C ASP A 57 6.93 2.32 4.21
N PHE A 58 5.96 2.20 3.31
CA PHE A 58 4.79 1.32 3.45
C PHE A 58 5.15 -0.16 3.55
N PHE A 59 6.29 -0.56 2.98
CA PHE A 59 6.76 -1.95 2.93
C PHE A 59 7.97 -2.19 3.82
N SER A 60 8.32 -1.24 4.69
CA SER A 60 9.44 -1.38 5.63
C SER A 60 9.00 -2.11 6.91
N ASP A 61 9.91 -2.86 7.52
CA ASP A 61 9.67 -3.56 8.79
C ASP A 61 9.55 -2.58 9.99
N LYS A 62 9.89 -1.30 9.79
CA LYS A 62 9.74 -0.26 10.81
C LYS A 62 8.36 0.34 10.71
N ASP A 63 7.54 0.07 11.71
CA ASP A 63 6.24 0.69 11.81
C ASP A 63 6.31 2.10 12.39
N LEU A 64 5.43 2.97 11.88
CA LEU A 64 5.25 4.35 12.31
C LEU A 64 4.10 4.50 13.32
N PHE A 65 3.58 3.38 13.82
CA PHE A 65 2.54 3.36 14.85
C PHE A 65 3.16 2.99 16.21
N PRO A 66 2.67 3.57 17.32
CA PRO A 66 3.08 3.19 18.67
C PRO A 66 2.72 1.75 19.02
#